data_AF-A0A336LMW0-F1
#
_entry.id   AF-A0A336LMW0-F1
#
_cell.length_a   1.000
_cell.length_b   1.000
_cell.length_c   1.000
_cell.angle_alpha   90.00
_cell.angle_beta   90.00
_cell.angle_gamma   90.00
#
_symmetry.space_group_name_H-M   'P 1'
#
loop_
_entity.id
_entity.type
_entity.pdbx_description
1 polymer ?
#
loop_
_entity_poly.entity_id
_entity_poly.type
_entity_poly.pdbx_seq_one_letter_code
_entity_poly.pdbx_strand_id
1 'polypeptide(L)'
;MEIIREFFEDELIVTWNFDDVIHKRYHRAVDKHHKSKIKMSAIWKNKKYKLEKSENFEEFLLALGVNYFLRKLGMSVVPVIEMIEDGEFYVLKQTTTIRNVELRFKPDEEFIEETPDGRKTRTVITFESENKLVQRQLDGKPVTIVREFYEDELVMTLTIDDVKCKRYYRRIT
;
A
#
# COMPACT_ATOMS: atom_id res chain seq x y z
N MET A 1 -49.47 6.67 -21.43
CA MET A 1 -48.53 5.66 -21.96
C MET A 1 -47.74 6.36 -23.04
N GLU A 2 -46.52 6.80 -22.73
CA GLU A 2 -45.75 7.69 -23.60
C GLU A 2 -44.51 6.92 -24.08
N ILE A 3 -44.49 6.61 -25.37
CA ILE A 3 -43.41 5.87 -26.02
C ILE A 3 -42.47 6.90 -26.63
N ILE A 4 -41.29 7.09 -26.03
CA ILE A 4 -40.24 7.91 -26.63
C ILE A 4 -39.49 7.03 -27.65
N ARG A 5 -39.44 7.49 -28.90
CA ARG A 5 -38.65 6.86 -29.97
C ARG A 5 -37.36 7.67 -30.16
N GLU A 6 -36.22 7.09 -29.84
CA GLU A 6 -34.93 7.57 -30.37
C GLU A 6 -34.47 6.64 -31.49
N PHE A 7 -34.05 7.24 -32.60
CA PHE A 7 -33.56 6.58 -33.80
C PHE A 7 -32.11 6.13 -33.58
N PHE A 8 -31.82 4.86 -33.86
CA PHE A 8 -30.48 4.38 -34.23
C PHE A 8 -30.65 3.44 -35.43
N GLU A 9 -29.78 3.61 -36.43
CA GLU A 9 -29.75 2.81 -37.66
C GLU A 9 -29.35 1.35 -37.37
N ASP A 10 -29.95 0.48 -38.20
CA ASP A 10 -29.71 -0.95 -38.43
C ASP A 10 -30.13 -1.99 -37.36
N GLU A 11 -31.31 -2.56 -37.65
CA GLU A 11 -31.78 -3.93 -37.39
C GLU A 11 -31.63 -4.55 -35.99
N LEU A 12 -32.55 -4.20 -35.08
CA LEU A 12 -33.36 -5.13 -34.25
C LEU A 12 -34.29 -4.30 -33.34
N ILE A 13 -35.60 -4.28 -33.61
CA ILE A 13 -36.57 -3.64 -32.70
C ILE A 13 -36.75 -4.57 -31.49
N VAL A 14 -35.96 -4.36 -30.44
CA VAL A 14 -36.21 -4.96 -29.13
C VAL A 14 -37.12 -4.02 -28.36
N THR A 15 -38.40 -4.38 -28.20
CA THR A 15 -39.34 -3.62 -27.37
C THR A 15 -39.01 -3.85 -25.89
N TRP A 16 -38.41 -2.87 -25.24
CA TRP A 16 -38.21 -2.87 -23.79
C TRP A 16 -39.38 -2.18 -23.11
N ASN A 17 -39.98 -2.82 -22.11
CA ASN A 17 -41.03 -2.21 -21.32
C ASN A 17 -40.43 -1.13 -20.39
N PHE A 18 -41.10 0.02 -20.24
CA PHE A 18 -40.55 1.17 -19.51
C PHE A 18 -40.20 0.83 -18.05
N ASP A 19 -41.04 -0.01 -17.43
CA ASP A 19 -40.85 -0.48 -16.06
C ASP A 19 -39.58 -1.33 -15.91
N ASP A 20 -39.23 -2.15 -16.90
CA ASP A 20 -38.00 -2.98 -16.88
C ASP A 20 -36.73 -2.13 -16.97
N VAL A 21 -36.76 -1.04 -17.75
CA VAL A 21 -35.62 -0.14 -17.91
C VAL A 21 -35.38 0.64 -16.62
N ILE A 22 -36.44 1.14 -15.98
CA ILE A 22 -36.33 1.84 -14.69
C ILE A 22 -35.93 0.86 -13.58
N HIS A 23 -36.51 -0.33 -13.53
CA HIS A 23 -36.17 -1.33 -12.52
C HIS A 23 -34.70 -1.77 -12.64
N LYS A 24 -34.19 -2.04 -13.85
CA LYS A 24 -32.76 -2.37 -14.07
C LYS A 24 -31.83 -1.21 -13.76
N ARG A 25 -32.20 0.03 -14.10
CA ARG A 25 -31.41 1.23 -13.76
C ARG A 25 -31.40 1.47 -12.25
N TYR A 26 -32.53 1.27 -11.57
CA TYR A 26 -32.65 1.36 -10.12
C TYR A 26 -31.79 0.30 -9.43
N HIS A 27 -31.92 -0.97 -9.80
CA HIS A 27 -31.06 -2.03 -9.24
C HIS A 27 -29.58 -1.78 -9.53
N ARG A 28 -29.20 -1.36 -10.74
CA ARG A 28 -27.81 -1.05 -11.07
C ARG A 28 -27.27 0.16 -10.29
N ALA A 29 -28.09 1.17 -10.03
CA ALA A 29 -27.74 2.34 -9.22
C ALA A 29 -27.67 1.99 -7.72
N VAL A 30 -28.61 1.18 -7.21
CA VAL A 30 -28.63 0.67 -5.84
C VAL A 30 -27.46 -0.28 -5.59
N ASP A 31 -27.14 -1.18 -6.53
CA ASP A 31 -25.98 -2.07 -6.46
C ASP A 31 -24.68 -1.27 -6.50
N LYS A 32 -24.60 -0.22 -7.32
CA LYS A 32 -23.44 0.69 -7.35
C LYS A 32 -23.33 1.48 -6.04
N HIS A 33 -24.45 1.92 -5.47
CA HIS A 33 -24.51 2.67 -4.21
C HIS A 33 -24.31 1.76 -2.98
N HIS A 34 -24.65 0.48 -3.08
CA HIS A 34 -24.44 -0.55 -2.06
C HIS A 34 -22.99 -1.05 -2.10
N LYS A 35 -22.43 -1.29 -3.30
CA LYS A 35 -20.99 -1.54 -3.51
C LYS A 35 -20.13 -0.34 -3.11
N SER A 36 -20.60 0.89 -3.26
CA SER A 36 -19.88 2.07 -2.73
C SER A 36 -19.93 2.19 -1.21
N LYS A 37 -20.89 1.55 -0.53
CA LYS A 37 -21.02 1.56 0.93
C LYS A 37 -20.21 0.45 1.62
N ILE A 38 -19.89 -0.64 0.93
CA ILE A 38 -18.95 -1.65 1.43
C ILE A 38 -17.61 -1.44 0.73
N LYS A 39 -16.98 -0.29 1.02
CA LYS A 39 -15.53 -0.16 0.84
C LYS A 39 -14.94 -1.03 1.94
N MET A 40 -14.56 -2.28 1.63
CA MET A 40 -13.83 -3.12 2.58
C MET A 40 -12.68 -2.26 3.11
N SER A 41 -12.69 -1.96 4.40
CA SER A 41 -11.68 -1.09 4.99
C SER A 41 -10.32 -1.73 4.75
N ALA A 42 -9.36 -0.96 4.26
CA ALA A 42 -8.04 -1.48 3.97
C ALA A 42 -7.50 -2.23 5.19
N ILE A 43 -6.95 -3.42 4.99
CA ILE A 43 -6.64 -4.37 6.07
C ILE A 43 -5.68 -3.81 7.12
N TRP A 44 -4.91 -2.78 6.77
CA TRP A 44 -3.95 -2.08 7.64
C TRP A 44 -4.54 -0.92 8.45
N LYS A 45 -5.78 -0.52 8.18
CA LYS A 45 -6.40 0.66 8.80
C LYS A 45 -6.59 0.46 10.30
N ASN A 46 -6.23 1.48 11.08
CA ASN A 46 -6.29 1.48 12.55
C ASN A 46 -5.45 0.39 13.23
N LYS A 47 -4.42 -0.14 12.54
CA LYS A 47 -3.56 -1.19 13.08
C LYS A 47 -2.11 -0.73 13.20
N LYS A 48 -1.44 -1.27 14.21
CA LYS A 48 0.00 -1.09 14.44
C LYS A 48 0.67 -2.45 14.47
N TYR A 49 1.81 -2.54 13.80
CA TYR A 49 2.57 -3.78 13.66
C TYR A 49 3.95 -3.61 14.27
N LYS A 50 4.30 -4.39 15.27
CA LYS A 50 5.61 -4.35 15.95
C LYS A 50 6.50 -5.47 15.42
N LEU A 51 7.78 -5.16 15.15
CA LEU A 51 8.73 -6.16 14.70
C LEU A 51 8.83 -7.31 15.70
N GLU A 52 8.77 -8.53 15.20
CA GLU A 52 8.96 -9.76 15.97
C GLU A 52 10.24 -10.49 15.55
N LYS A 53 10.47 -10.63 14.23
CA LYS A 53 11.59 -11.39 13.69
C LYS A 53 12.17 -10.73 12.44
N SER A 54 13.47 -10.89 12.22
CA SER A 54 14.14 -10.54 10.97
C SER A 54 15.01 -11.70 10.49
N GLU A 55 15.07 -11.88 9.18
CA GLU A 55 15.89 -12.87 8.48
C GLU A 55 16.81 -12.11 7.51
N ASN A 56 18.10 -12.42 7.54
CA ASN A 56 19.11 -11.89 6.62
C ASN A 56 19.23 -10.33 6.62
N PHE A 57 18.91 -9.70 7.75
CA PHE A 57 18.89 -8.23 7.84
C PHE A 57 20.28 -7.61 7.94
N GLU A 58 21.24 -8.30 8.59
CA GLU A 58 22.62 -7.79 8.68
C GLU A 58 23.29 -7.78 7.30
N GLU A 59 23.04 -8.80 6.51
CA GLU A 59 23.50 -8.98 5.14
C GLU A 59 22.90 -7.92 4.21
N PHE A 60 21.60 -7.62 4.37
CA PHE A 60 20.96 -6.52 3.67
C PHE A 60 21.61 -5.17 4.01
N LEU A 61 21.84 -4.87 5.29
CA LEU A 61 22.50 -3.63 5.70
C LEU A 61 23.97 -3.56 5.23
N LEU A 62 24.66 -4.71 5.17
CA LEU A 62 26.01 -4.80 4.62
C LEU A 62 26.00 -4.47 3.11
N ALA A 63 25.07 -5.05 2.35
CA ALA A 63 24.91 -4.78 0.92
C ALA A 63 24.56 -3.31 0.64
N LEU A 64 23.82 -2.68 1.55
CA LEU A 64 23.52 -1.24 1.53
C LEU A 64 24.75 -0.35 1.85
N GLY A 65 25.84 -0.92 2.34
CA GLY A 65 27.07 -0.20 2.70
C GLY A 65 27.08 0.36 4.12
N VAL A 66 26.15 -0.05 4.98
CA VAL A 66 26.09 0.40 6.38
C VAL A 66 27.26 -0.20 7.16
N ASN A 67 28.01 0.62 7.90
CA ASN A 67 29.17 0.17 8.68
C ASN A 67 28.78 -0.76 9.84
N TYR A 68 29.73 -1.57 10.32
CA TYR A 68 29.50 -2.61 11.33
C TYR A 68 28.76 -2.12 12.58
N PHE A 69 29.16 -0.97 13.13
CA PHE A 69 28.56 -0.43 14.35
C PHE A 69 27.09 -0.05 14.14
N LEU A 70 26.78 0.67 13.07
CA LEU A 70 25.41 1.05 12.73
C LEU A 70 24.55 -0.19 12.40
N ARG A 71 25.12 -1.25 11.83
CA ARG A 71 24.37 -2.51 11.61
C ARG A 71 23.94 -3.15 12.92
N LYS A 72 24.83 -3.26 13.90
CA LYS A 72 24.48 -3.83 15.22
C LYS A 72 23.41 -3.01 15.93
N LEU A 73 23.48 -1.68 15.86
CA LEU A 73 22.42 -0.82 16.37
C LEU A 73 21.09 -1.04 15.62
N GLY A 74 21.13 -1.07 14.28
CA GLY A 74 19.94 -1.33 13.45
C GLY A 74 19.28 -2.69 13.71
N MET A 75 20.06 -3.72 14.06
CA MET A 75 19.52 -5.03 14.44
C MET A 75 18.86 -5.04 15.82
N SER A 76 19.26 -4.13 16.71
CA SER A 76 18.72 -4.05 18.07
C SER A 76 17.38 -3.30 18.16
N VAL A 77 17.01 -2.52 17.14
CA VAL A 77 15.76 -1.75 17.16
C VAL A 77 14.55 -2.60 16.79
N VAL A 78 13.45 -2.34 17.50
CA VAL A 78 12.16 -3.02 17.32
C VAL A 78 11.13 -2.01 16.82
N PRO A 79 11.10 -1.71 15.51
CA PRO A 79 10.18 -0.74 14.93
C PRO A 79 8.72 -1.15 15.06
N VAL A 80 7.86 -0.16 15.25
CA VAL A 80 6.40 -0.24 15.09
C VAL A 80 6.03 0.48 13.81
N ILE A 81 5.28 -0.18 12.95
CA ILE A 81 4.77 0.34 11.68
C ILE A 81 3.29 0.66 11.80
N GLU A 82 2.89 1.82 11.31
CA GLU A 82 1.50 2.28 11.21
C GLU A 82 1.29 2.94 9.85
N MET A 83 0.18 2.62 9.19
CA MET A 83 -0.23 3.25 7.93
C MET A 83 -1.49 4.08 8.16
N ILE A 84 -1.48 5.33 7.72
CA ILE A 84 -2.59 6.28 7.89
C ILE A 84 -3.01 6.79 6.53
N GLU A 85 -4.31 6.75 6.27
CA GLU A 85 -4.96 7.39 5.12
C GLU A 85 -5.24 8.86 5.47
N ASP A 86 -4.74 9.80 4.67
CA ASP A 86 -4.91 11.24 4.85
C ASP A 86 -5.32 11.92 3.54
N GLY A 87 -6.59 11.75 3.18
CA GLY A 87 -7.15 12.26 1.93
C GLY A 87 -6.55 11.55 0.71
N GLU A 88 -5.87 12.30 -0.14
CA GLU A 88 -5.15 11.75 -1.31
C GLU A 88 -3.73 11.25 -0.94
N PHE A 89 -3.25 11.56 0.26
CA PHE A 89 -1.95 11.14 0.77
C PHE A 89 -2.08 9.95 1.71
N TYR A 90 -0.96 9.26 1.88
CA TYR A 90 -0.77 8.22 2.88
C TYR A 90 0.45 8.59 3.73
N VAL A 91 0.38 8.26 5.02
CA VAL A 91 1.50 8.43 5.94
C VAL A 91 1.91 7.06 6.46
N LEU A 92 3.12 6.64 6.10
CA LEU A 92 3.76 5.47 6.67
C LEU A 92 4.65 5.92 7.84
N LYS A 93 4.26 5.56 9.05
CA LYS A 93 5.02 5.85 10.27
C LYS A 93 5.84 4.63 10.68
N GLN A 94 7.10 4.86 11.01
CA GLN A 94 8.00 3.91 11.63
C GLN A 94 8.53 4.50 12.93
N THR A 95 8.06 3.96 14.05
CA THR A 95 8.43 4.39 15.40
C THR A 95 9.45 3.43 15.98
N THR A 96 10.58 3.95 16.49
CA THR A 96 11.58 3.16 17.24
C THR A 96 11.95 3.88 18.52
N THR A 97 12.74 3.24 19.39
CA THR A 97 13.30 3.90 20.59
C THR A 97 14.38 4.94 20.27
N ILE A 98 14.93 4.93 19.05
CA ILE A 98 16.06 5.78 18.65
C ILE A 98 15.58 6.95 17.78
N ARG A 99 14.90 6.65 16.67
CA ARG A 99 14.43 7.64 15.70
C ARG A 99 13.07 7.23 15.15
N ASN A 100 12.16 8.19 15.07
CA ASN A 100 10.89 8.03 14.39
C ASN A 100 11.02 8.59 12.97
N VAL A 101 10.43 7.91 12.02
CA VAL A 101 10.40 8.29 10.60
C VAL A 101 8.96 8.30 10.15
N GLU A 102 8.56 9.36 9.47
CA GLU A 102 7.26 9.47 8.82
C GLU A 102 7.48 9.75 7.34
N LEU A 103 6.89 8.90 6.48
CA LEU A 103 6.89 9.08 5.04
C LEU A 103 5.49 9.47 4.61
N ARG A 104 5.30 10.72 4.20
CA ARG A 104 4.07 11.19 3.57
C ARG A 104 4.24 11.08 2.05
N PHE A 105 3.37 10.33 1.40
CA PHE A 105 3.45 10.08 -0.04
C PHE A 105 2.07 10.07 -0.67
N LYS A 106 2.02 10.36 -1.96
CA LYS A 106 0.87 10.08 -2.82
C LYS A 106 1.20 8.84 -3.65
N PRO A 107 0.29 7.85 -3.76
CA PRO A 107 0.60 6.63 -4.51
C PRO A 107 0.93 6.96 -5.97
N ASP A 108 1.91 6.23 -6.52
CA ASP A 108 2.34 6.34 -7.92
C ASP A 108 2.99 7.67 -8.31
N GLU A 109 3.27 8.56 -7.34
CA GLU A 109 4.00 9.81 -7.54
C GLU A 109 5.39 9.74 -6.90
N GLU A 110 6.42 10.17 -7.64
CA GLU A 110 7.79 10.24 -7.13
C GLU A 110 7.96 11.38 -6.12
N PHE A 111 8.73 11.13 -5.06
CA PHE A 111 9.15 12.14 -4.09
C PHE A 111 10.59 11.89 -3.63
N ILE A 112 11.16 12.85 -2.89
CA ILE A 112 12.48 12.70 -2.28
C ILE A 112 12.33 12.11 -0.88
N GLU A 113 12.81 10.89 -0.69
CA GLU A 113 12.89 10.21 0.61
C GLU A 113 14.26 10.48 1.26
N GLU A 114 14.28 10.90 2.52
CA GLU A 114 15.46 10.78 3.39
C GLU A 114 15.36 9.48 4.19
N THR A 115 16.23 8.53 3.85
CA THR A 115 16.26 7.20 4.46
C THR A 115 16.89 7.24 5.86
N PRO A 116 16.58 6.26 6.76
CA PRO A 116 17.12 6.24 8.11
C PRO A 116 18.66 6.21 8.18
N ASP A 117 19.31 5.67 7.15
CA ASP A 117 20.77 5.62 7.00
C ASP A 117 21.37 6.90 6.36
N GLY A 118 20.55 7.92 6.10
CA GLY A 118 20.99 9.26 5.69
C GLY A 118 21.07 9.48 4.19
N ARG A 119 20.74 8.49 3.34
CA ARG A 119 20.65 8.69 1.89
C ARG A 119 19.41 9.50 1.54
N LYS A 120 19.54 10.36 0.53
CA LYS A 120 18.41 10.99 -0.18
C LYS A 120 18.20 10.29 -1.52
N THR A 121 16.98 9.84 -1.80
CA THR A 121 16.69 9.04 -3.00
C THR A 121 15.30 9.34 -3.55
N ARG A 122 15.17 9.44 -4.88
CA ARG A 122 13.88 9.44 -5.57
C ARG A 122 13.18 8.14 -5.25
N THR A 123 11.96 8.25 -4.76
CA THR A 123 11.17 7.13 -4.29
C THR A 123 9.77 7.21 -4.84
N VAL A 124 9.25 6.07 -5.29
CA VAL A 124 7.84 5.89 -5.63
C VAL A 124 7.25 4.79 -4.74
N ILE A 125 6.04 5.00 -4.28
CA ILE A 125 5.29 4.02 -3.48
C ILE A 125 3.97 3.74 -4.18
N THR A 126 3.68 2.46 -4.44
CA THR A 126 2.52 2.00 -5.20
C THR A 126 1.77 0.94 -4.39
N PHE A 127 0.44 0.94 -4.47
CA PHE A 127 -0.37 -0.21 -4.05
C PHE A 127 -0.51 -1.18 -5.22
N GLU A 128 0.12 -2.36 -5.13
CA GLU A 128 -0.05 -3.43 -6.14
C GLU A 128 -1.34 -4.24 -5.92
N SER A 129 -1.90 -4.18 -4.71
CA SER A 129 -3.24 -4.68 -4.36
C SER A 129 -3.71 -4.01 -3.06
N GLU A 130 -4.92 -4.34 -2.60
CA GLU A 130 -5.52 -3.78 -1.37
C GLU A 130 -4.66 -4.01 -0.11
N ASN A 131 -3.84 -5.06 -0.10
CA ASN A 131 -2.98 -5.42 1.03
C ASN A 131 -1.49 -5.44 0.71
N LYS A 132 -1.07 -5.01 -0.48
CA LYS A 132 0.34 -5.03 -0.89
C LYS A 132 0.83 -3.66 -1.33
N LEU A 133 1.79 -3.11 -0.58
CA LEU A 133 2.45 -1.85 -0.86
C LEU A 133 3.88 -2.11 -1.33
N VAL A 134 4.31 -1.46 -2.41
CA VAL A 134 5.67 -1.55 -2.93
C VAL A 134 6.31 -0.17 -3.00
N GLN A 135 7.41 -0.01 -2.28
CA GLN A 135 8.26 1.18 -2.26
C GLN A 135 9.53 0.88 -3.05
N ARG A 136 9.86 1.72 -4.03
CA ARG A 136 11.06 1.61 -4.85
C ARG A 136 11.92 2.85 -4.66
N GLN A 137 13.11 2.68 -4.08
CA GLN A 137 14.15 3.71 -4.00
C GLN A 137 15.02 3.59 -5.25
N LEU A 138 15.13 4.67 -6.02
CA LEU A 138 15.63 4.63 -7.40
C LEU A 138 17.09 5.08 -7.53
N ASP A 139 17.58 5.89 -6.60
CA ASP A 139 18.95 6.42 -6.64
C ASP A 139 19.95 5.59 -5.83
N GLY A 140 21.22 5.64 -6.27
CA GLY A 140 22.32 4.91 -5.64
C GLY A 140 22.23 3.43 -5.95
N LYS A 141 22.15 2.60 -4.91
CA LYS A 141 21.79 1.19 -5.05
C LYS A 141 20.27 1.06 -4.94
N PRO A 142 19.55 0.66 -6.01
CA PRO A 142 18.10 0.55 -5.96
C PRO A 142 17.66 -0.45 -4.89
N VAL A 143 16.67 -0.05 -4.11
CA VAL A 143 16.08 -0.89 -3.06
C VAL A 143 14.59 -1.03 -3.34
N THR A 144 14.11 -2.28 -3.31
CA THR A 144 12.67 -2.56 -3.32
C THR A 144 12.23 -3.02 -1.93
N ILE A 145 11.22 -2.37 -1.39
CA ILE A 145 10.60 -2.71 -0.11
C ILE A 145 9.14 -3.07 -0.38
N VAL A 146 8.79 -4.34 -0.19
CA VAL A 146 7.43 -4.86 -0.32
C VAL A 146 6.86 -5.05 1.08
N ARG A 147 5.65 -4.54 1.32
CA ARG A 147 4.89 -4.72 2.56
C ARG A 147 3.58 -5.41 2.23
N GLU A 148 3.38 -6.60 2.77
CA GLU A 148 2.15 -7.38 2.66
C GLU A 148 1.46 -7.39 4.01
N PHE A 149 0.28 -6.78 4.07
CA PHE A 149 -0.53 -6.66 5.27
C PHE A 149 -1.52 -7.81 5.37
N TYR A 150 -1.64 -8.37 6.57
CA TYR A 150 -2.59 -9.41 6.93
C TYR A 150 -3.36 -8.99 8.18
N GLU A 151 -4.30 -9.82 8.63
CA GLU A 151 -5.15 -9.45 9.77
C GLU A 151 -4.33 -9.20 11.04
N ASP A 152 -3.35 -10.09 11.29
CA ASP A 152 -2.55 -10.08 12.51
C ASP A 152 -1.05 -9.87 12.28
N GLU A 153 -0.61 -9.75 11.04
CA GLU A 153 0.81 -9.63 10.72
C GLU A 153 1.07 -8.68 9.55
N LEU A 154 2.31 -8.20 9.50
CA LEU A 154 2.87 -7.50 8.36
C LEU A 154 4.17 -8.22 7.99
N VAL A 155 4.23 -8.70 6.75
CA VAL A 155 5.46 -9.28 6.17
C VAL A 155 6.11 -8.22 5.30
N MET A 156 7.33 -7.82 5.66
CA MET A 156 8.12 -6.87 4.88
C MET A 156 9.31 -7.57 4.24
N THR A 157 9.43 -7.47 2.92
CA THR A 157 10.56 -7.99 2.15
C THR A 157 11.38 -6.83 1.62
N LEU A 158 12.68 -6.80 1.92
CA LEU A 158 13.63 -5.82 1.40
C LEU A 158 14.57 -6.51 0.42
N THR A 159 14.79 -5.91 -0.73
CA THR A 159 15.66 -6.44 -1.78
C THR A 159 16.62 -5.36 -2.26
N ILE A 160 17.91 -5.71 -2.28
CA ILE A 160 19.01 -4.90 -2.85
C ILE A 160 19.95 -5.85 -3.56
N ASP A 161 20.24 -5.59 -4.84
CA ASP A 161 20.98 -6.52 -5.69
C ASP A 161 20.35 -7.94 -5.58
N ASP A 162 21.16 -8.98 -5.33
CA ASP A 162 20.70 -10.36 -5.10
C ASP A 162 20.34 -10.66 -3.63
N VAL A 163 20.49 -9.67 -2.73
CA VAL A 163 20.27 -9.85 -1.29
C VAL A 163 18.82 -9.58 -0.93
N LYS A 164 18.19 -10.58 -0.30
CA LYS A 164 16.81 -10.52 0.18
C LYS A 164 16.75 -10.64 1.70
N CYS A 165 16.08 -9.70 2.34
CA CYS A 165 15.77 -9.74 3.77
C CYS A 165 14.26 -9.84 3.96
N LYS A 166 13.83 -10.61 4.95
CA LYS A 166 12.43 -10.65 5.40
C LYS A 166 12.33 -10.19 6.85
N ARG A 167 11.33 -9.36 7.13
CA ARG A 167 11.03 -8.84 8.46
C ARG A 167 9.56 -9.10 8.75
N TYR A 168 9.30 -9.74 9.88
CA TYR A 168 7.98 -10.17 10.31
C TYR A 168 7.55 -9.30 11.48
N TYR A 169 6.36 -8.72 11.37
CA TYR A 169 5.77 -7.86 12.37
C TYR A 169 4.44 -8.42 12.82
N ARG A 170 4.18 -8.37 14.13
CA ARG A 170 2.91 -8.80 14.73
C ARG A 170 2.04 -7.59 15.06
N ARG A 171 0.74 -7.70 14.81
CA ARG A 171 -0.23 -6.67 15.21
C ARG A 171 -0.24 -6.51 16.73
N ILE A 172 -0.26 -5.26 17.19
CA ILE A 172 -0.33 -4.89 18.62
C ILE A 172 -1.55 -4.01 18.96
N THR A 173 -2.26 -3.50 17.95
CA THR A 173 -3.55 -2.79 18.06
C THR A 173 -4.41 -3.11 16.86
#